data_AF-A0A1F2VY26-F1
#
_entry.id   AF-A0A1F2VY26-F1
#
_cell.length_a   1.000
_cell.length_b   1.000
_cell.length_c   1.000
_cell.angle_alpha   90.00
_cell.angle_beta   90.00
_cell.angle_gamma   90.00
#
_symmetry.space_group_name_H-M   'P 1'
#
loop_
_entity.id
_entity.type
_entity.pdbx_description
1 polymer ?
#
loop_
_entity_poly.entity_id
_entity_poly.type
_entity_poly.pdbx_seq_one_letter_code
_entity_poly.pdbx_strand_id
1 'polypeptide(L)'
;MGLATMVCADDTDDAVRIAALRPNIIIVEEPLLIAGGRRDEDSRLQVSAANSAIWGVDPQIRVLHGAGINDASDVYEVIAAGAQGTGSSSAIFNADDPGAMLESMVAAVRKAWDERTQLDGGRSYVGVPRNVQRPVGSTPDIP
;
A
#
# COMPACT_ATOMS: atom_id res chain seq x y z
N MET A 1 18.44 15.53 -9.19
CA MET A 1 17.03 15.47 -9.66
C MET A 1 16.20 14.98 -8.48
N GLY A 2 15.25 15.78 -7.98
CA GLY A 2 14.46 15.49 -6.77
C GLY A 2 13.20 14.65 -7.04
N LEU A 3 13.28 13.65 -7.92
CA LEU A 3 12.15 12.79 -8.27
C LEU A 3 12.05 11.61 -7.31
N ALA A 4 10.84 11.28 -6.87
CA ALA A 4 10.57 10.04 -6.16
C ALA A 4 10.61 8.85 -7.12
N THR A 5 11.10 7.71 -6.64
CA THR A 5 11.17 6.44 -7.37
C THR A 5 10.17 5.44 -6.80
N MET A 6 9.42 4.81 -7.69
CA MET A 6 8.46 3.76 -7.37
C MET A 6 8.73 2.59 -8.32
N VAL A 7 8.91 1.39 -7.79
CA VAL A 7 9.26 0.19 -8.57
C VAL A 7 8.27 -0.92 -8.27
N CYS A 8 7.76 -1.58 -9.31
CA CYS A 8 6.87 -2.72 -9.17
C CYS A 8 7.66 -4.02 -9.00
N ALA A 9 7.09 -4.94 -8.23
CA ALA A 9 7.58 -6.29 -8.04
C ALA A 9 6.42 -7.28 -8.22
N ASP A 10 6.67 -8.35 -8.95
CA ASP A 10 5.65 -9.38 -9.22
C ASP A 10 5.33 -10.19 -7.96
N ASP A 11 6.30 -10.35 -7.05
CA ASP A 11 6.14 -11.06 -5.79
C ASP A 11 7.04 -10.49 -4.67
N THR A 12 6.98 -11.10 -3.48
CA THR A 12 7.76 -10.67 -2.31
C THR A 12 9.26 -10.88 -2.49
N ASP A 13 9.69 -11.94 -3.18
CA ASP A 13 11.12 -12.24 -3.36
C ASP A 13 11.77 -11.20 -4.27
N ASP A 14 11.09 -10.83 -5.35
CA ASP A 14 11.53 -9.75 -6.23
C ASP A 14 11.47 -8.39 -5.53
N ALA A 15 10.45 -8.14 -4.70
CA ALA A 15 10.39 -6.93 -3.89
C ALA A 15 11.58 -6.80 -2.93
N VAL A 16 12.00 -7.90 -2.29
CA VAL A 16 13.18 -7.95 -1.41
C VAL A 16 14.47 -7.67 -2.19
N ARG A 17 14.60 -8.20 -3.41
CA ARG A 17 15.75 -7.91 -4.29
C ARG A 17 15.79 -6.43 -4.70
N ILE A 18 14.64 -5.86 -5.07
CA ILE A 18 14.49 -4.45 -5.44
C ILE A 18 14.78 -3.54 -4.25
N ALA A 19 14.45 -3.95 -3.02
CA ALA A 19 14.72 -3.17 -1.81
C ALA A 19 16.20 -2.83 -1.63
N ALA A 20 17.12 -3.67 -2.11
CA ALA A 20 18.56 -3.37 -2.08
C ALA A 20 18.96 -2.14 -2.92
N LEU A 21 18.12 -1.75 -3.89
CA LEU A 21 18.29 -0.54 -4.70
C LEU A 21 17.79 0.73 -3.99
N ARG A 22 17.14 0.58 -2.83
CA ARG A 22 16.59 1.65 -1.98
C ARG A 22 15.71 2.66 -2.75
N PRO A 23 14.68 2.20 -3.48
CA PRO A 23 13.68 3.12 -4.04
C PRO A 23 12.90 3.82 -2.93
N ASN A 24 12.18 4.89 -3.24
CA ASN A 24 11.30 5.50 -2.24
C ASN A 24 10.11 4.60 -1.92
N ILE A 25 9.60 3.89 -2.92
CA ILE A 25 8.36 3.11 -2.85
C ILE A 25 8.54 1.80 -3.63
N ILE A 26 8.04 0.69 -3.08
CA ILE A 26 7.84 -0.57 -3.82
C ILE A 26 6.35 -0.87 -3.88
N ILE A 27 5.87 -1.26 -5.06
CA ILE A 27 4.53 -1.82 -5.25
C ILE A 27 4.68 -3.34 -5.38
N VAL A 28 4.08 -4.10 -4.46
CA VAL A 28 3.93 -5.54 -4.63
C VAL A 28 2.63 -5.79 -5.39
N GLU A 29 2.72 -6.35 -6.59
CA GLU A 29 1.61 -6.50 -7.51
C GLU A 29 1.64 -7.88 -8.18
N GLU A 30 0.82 -8.81 -7.67
CA GLU A 30 0.79 -10.17 -8.22
C GLU A 30 0.19 -10.17 -9.64
N PRO A 31 0.92 -10.64 -10.67
CA PRO A 31 0.47 -10.53 -12.06
C PRO A 31 -0.86 -11.22 -12.35
N LEU A 32 -1.17 -12.30 -11.62
CA LEU A 32 -2.42 -13.05 -11.75
C LEU A 32 -3.66 -12.28 -11.28
N LEU A 33 -3.46 -11.20 -10.51
CA LEU A 33 -4.53 -10.34 -10.03
C LEU A 33 -4.76 -9.09 -10.91
N ILE A 34 -3.90 -8.85 -11.91
CA ILE A 34 -4.03 -7.72 -12.83
C ILE A 34 -5.25 -7.91 -13.73
N ALA A 35 -6.00 -6.82 -13.97
CA ALA A 35 -7.16 -6.78 -14.87
C ALA A 35 -8.36 -7.67 -14.47
N GLY A 36 -8.72 -7.70 -13.18
CA GLY A 36 -10.01 -8.25 -12.70
C GLY A 36 -9.89 -9.50 -11.83
N GLY A 37 -8.68 -9.88 -11.41
CA GLY A 37 -8.51 -10.85 -10.33
C GLY A 37 -9.03 -10.31 -9.00
N ARG A 38 -9.43 -11.20 -8.10
CA ARG A 38 -9.97 -10.83 -6.79
C ARG A 38 -9.04 -11.34 -5.70
N ARG A 39 -8.66 -10.46 -4.78
CA ARG A 39 -7.91 -10.84 -3.58
C ARG A 39 -8.78 -11.71 -2.67
N ASP A 40 -8.18 -12.77 -2.14
CA ASP A 40 -8.79 -13.64 -1.14
C ASP A 40 -8.27 -13.31 0.27
N GLU A 41 -8.73 -14.06 1.28
CA GLU A 41 -8.32 -13.82 2.67
C GLU A 41 -6.83 -14.13 2.90
N ASP A 42 -6.27 -15.08 2.16
CA ASP A 42 -4.84 -15.41 2.20
C ASP A 42 -3.98 -14.25 1.65
N SER A 43 -4.48 -13.56 0.61
CA SER A 43 -3.85 -12.35 0.06
C SER A 43 -3.68 -11.24 1.11
N ARG A 44 -4.54 -11.21 2.14
CA ARG A 44 -4.47 -10.22 3.23
C ARG A 44 -3.32 -10.51 4.19
N LEU A 45 -3.08 -11.77 4.53
CA LEU A 45 -1.96 -12.18 5.39
C LEU A 45 -0.62 -11.88 4.74
N GLN A 46 -0.54 -12.05 3.41
CA GLN A 46 0.67 -11.79 2.63
C GLN A 46 1.11 -10.32 2.67
N VAL A 47 0.20 -9.36 2.83
CA VAL A 47 0.53 -7.93 2.93
C VAL A 47 1.54 -7.68 4.05
N SER A 48 1.22 -8.14 5.27
CA SER A 48 2.06 -7.90 6.45
C SER A 48 3.41 -8.63 6.38
N ALA A 49 3.43 -9.82 5.77
CA ALA A 49 4.63 -10.62 5.57
C ALA A 49 5.58 -9.96 4.55
N ALA A 50 5.04 -9.54 3.40
CA ALA A 50 5.80 -8.84 2.36
C ALA A 50 6.40 -7.52 2.89
N ASN A 51 5.60 -6.74 3.63
CA ASN A 51 6.09 -5.51 4.26
C ASN A 51 7.27 -5.80 5.20
N SER A 52 7.14 -6.82 6.05
CA SER A 52 8.19 -7.21 7.00
C SER A 52 9.47 -7.68 6.29
N ALA A 53 9.35 -8.42 5.19
CA ALA A 53 10.48 -8.88 4.39
C ALA A 53 11.23 -7.70 3.75
N ILE A 54 10.50 -6.76 3.13
CA ILE A 54 11.08 -5.55 2.51
C ILE A 54 11.77 -4.68 3.56
N TRP A 55 11.13 -4.45 4.70
CA TRP A 55 11.71 -3.64 5.78
C TRP A 55 12.86 -4.33 6.52
N GLY A 56 12.99 -5.65 6.39
CA GLY A 56 14.20 -6.37 6.80
C GLY A 56 15.43 -5.94 6.00
N VAL A 57 15.25 -5.43 4.78
CA VAL A 57 16.32 -4.87 3.92
C VAL A 57 16.46 -3.38 4.13
N ASP A 58 15.38 -2.61 3.94
CA ASP A 58 15.38 -1.16 4.14
C ASP A 58 14.05 -0.67 4.74
N PRO A 59 14.04 -0.25 6.02
CA PRO A 59 12.82 0.19 6.70
C PRO A 59 12.31 1.58 6.25
N GLN A 60 13.05 2.30 5.41
CA GLN A 60 12.64 3.60 4.86
C GLN A 60 11.75 3.48 3.63
N ILE A 61 11.74 2.31 2.98
CA ILE A 61 10.92 2.04 1.80
C ILE A 61 9.44 2.05 2.19
N ARG A 62 8.62 2.77 1.44
CA ARG A 62 7.17 2.66 1.56
C ARG A 62 6.66 1.47 0.75
N VAL A 63 5.74 0.69 1.32
CA VAL A 63 5.19 -0.49 0.64
C VAL A 63 3.73 -0.26 0.26
N LEU A 64 3.48 -0.26 -1.05
CA LEU A 64 2.16 -0.30 -1.65
C LEU A 64 1.83 -1.73 -2.08
N HIS A 65 0.54 -2.05 -2.05
CA HIS A 65 0.02 -3.30 -2.60
C HIS A 65 -0.96 -2.98 -3.72
N GLY A 66 -0.65 -3.46 -4.93
CA GLY A 66 -1.44 -3.25 -6.15
C GLY A 66 -2.12 -4.53 -6.63
N ALA A 67 -2.76 -4.46 -7.81
CA ALA A 67 -3.58 -5.51 -8.43
C ALA A 67 -4.75 -6.06 -7.58
N GLY A 68 -5.82 -6.42 -8.29
CA GLY A 68 -7.04 -6.97 -7.71
C GLY A 68 -7.82 -6.02 -6.79
N ILE A 69 -7.68 -4.70 -6.99
CA ILE A 69 -8.42 -3.66 -6.27
C ILE A 69 -9.62 -3.21 -7.11
N ASN A 70 -10.79 -3.76 -6.82
CA ASN A 70 -11.99 -3.60 -7.64
C ASN A 70 -12.99 -2.60 -7.05
N ASP A 71 -12.93 -2.34 -5.75
CA ASP A 71 -13.84 -1.41 -5.08
C ASP A 71 -13.25 -0.84 -3.78
N ALA A 72 -14.04 -0.05 -3.07
CA ALA A 72 -13.69 0.52 -1.78
C ALA A 72 -13.44 -0.53 -0.68
N SER A 73 -14.06 -1.72 -0.76
CA SER A 73 -13.85 -2.80 0.20
C SER A 73 -12.44 -3.37 0.05
N ASP A 74 -11.99 -3.62 -1.18
CA ASP A 74 -10.64 -4.11 -1.45
C ASP A 74 -9.57 -3.12 -0.96
N VAL A 75 -9.83 -1.82 -1.15
CA VAL A 75 -8.98 -0.73 -0.62
C VAL A 75 -8.95 -0.74 0.90
N TYR A 76 -10.09 -0.88 1.55
CA TYR A 76 -10.17 -0.92 3.01
C TYR A 76 -9.34 -2.11 3.55
N GLU A 77 -9.55 -3.30 3.00
CA GLU A 77 -8.90 -4.53 3.47
C GLU A 77 -7.38 -4.47 3.33
N VAL A 78 -6.85 -4.00 2.20
CA VAL A 78 -5.40 -3.96 1.96
C VAL A 78 -4.69 -2.94 2.87
N ILE A 79 -5.32 -1.80 3.14
CA ILE A 79 -4.79 -0.79 4.06
C ILE A 79 -4.88 -1.28 5.51
N ALA A 80 -6.00 -1.91 5.89
CA ALA A 80 -6.18 -2.52 7.21
C ALA A 80 -5.13 -3.61 7.47
N ALA A 81 -4.76 -4.37 6.44
CA ALA A 81 -3.74 -5.42 6.48
C ALA A 81 -2.30 -4.93 6.64
N GLY A 82 -2.05 -3.64 6.44
CA GLY A 82 -0.73 -3.05 6.68
C GLY A 82 -0.15 -2.22 5.54
N ALA A 83 -0.76 -2.23 4.35
CA ALA A 83 -0.26 -1.46 3.22
C ALA A 83 -0.23 0.04 3.53
N GLN A 84 0.78 0.74 3.03
CA GLN A 84 0.91 2.19 3.21
C GLN A 84 0.23 2.99 2.09
N GLY A 85 -0.31 2.28 1.10
CA GLY A 85 -1.10 2.79 0.00
C GLY A 85 -1.51 1.62 -0.90
N THR A 86 -2.38 1.92 -1.85
CA THR A 86 -2.82 0.98 -2.88
C THR A 86 -3.19 1.76 -4.15
N GLY A 87 -3.52 1.04 -5.22
CA GLY A 87 -3.88 1.63 -6.51
C GLY A 87 -4.93 0.79 -7.23
N SER A 88 -5.80 1.48 -7.97
CA SER A 88 -6.76 0.86 -8.88
C SER A 88 -6.76 1.61 -10.21
N SER A 89 -7.02 0.90 -11.31
CA SER A 89 -7.09 1.45 -12.66
C SER A 89 -8.42 1.12 -13.32
N SER A 90 -8.58 -0.12 -13.80
CA SER A 90 -9.76 -0.53 -14.57
C SER A 90 -11.07 -0.38 -13.78
N ALA A 91 -11.06 -0.58 -12.47
CA ALA A 91 -12.27 -0.45 -11.67
C ALA A 91 -12.76 1.00 -11.59
N ILE A 92 -11.85 1.98 -11.56
CA ILE A 92 -12.22 3.40 -11.59
C ILE A 92 -12.68 3.79 -12.99
N PHE A 93 -11.89 3.47 -14.02
CA PHE A 93 -12.18 3.93 -15.38
C PHE A 93 -13.39 3.24 -16.03
N ASN A 94 -13.74 2.03 -15.59
CA ASN A 94 -14.88 1.27 -16.13
C ASN A 94 -16.12 1.33 -15.23
N ALA A 95 -16.10 2.07 -14.12
CA ALA A 95 -17.29 2.25 -13.28
C ALA A 95 -18.36 3.08 -14.01
N ASP A 96 -19.63 2.84 -13.66
CA ASP A 96 -20.75 3.65 -14.14
C ASP A 96 -20.59 5.14 -13.76
N ASP A 97 -20.01 5.39 -12.58
CA ASP A 97 -19.60 6.71 -12.09
C ASP A 97 -18.16 6.65 -11.55
N PRO A 98 -17.15 7.00 -12.37
CA PRO A 98 -15.74 7.00 -11.96
C PRO A 98 -15.44 7.96 -10.80
N GLY A 99 -16.16 9.08 -10.71
CA GLY A 99 -15.98 10.07 -9.64
C GLY A 99 -16.42 9.49 -8.30
N ALA A 100 -17.63 8.93 -8.25
CA ALA A 100 -18.15 8.27 -7.06
C ALA A 100 -17.29 7.07 -6.64
N MET A 101 -16.80 6.27 -7.60
CA MET A 101 -15.89 5.16 -7.32
C MET A 101 -14.59 5.65 -6.66
N LEU A 102 -13.93 6.65 -7.25
CA LEU A 102 -12.71 7.23 -6.69
C LEU A 102 -12.93 7.78 -5.28
N GLU A 103 -14.00 8.56 -5.07
CA GLU A 103 -14.35 9.11 -3.75
C GLU A 103 -14.55 8.01 -2.70
N SER A 104 -15.26 6.94 -3.07
CA SER A 104 -15.49 5.80 -2.17
C SER A 104 -14.19 5.09 -1.79
N MET A 105 -13.26 4.92 -2.74
CA MET A 105 -11.94 4.33 -2.50
C MET A 105 -11.09 5.22 -1.59
N VAL A 106 -11.06 6.53 -1.82
CA VAL A 106 -10.33 7.48 -0.96
C VAL A 106 -10.90 7.48 0.46
N ALA A 107 -12.23 7.44 0.61
CA ALA A 107 -12.88 7.33 1.91
C ALA A 107 -12.50 6.02 2.63
N ALA A 108 -12.42 4.91 1.90
CA ALA A 108 -11.98 3.63 2.44
C ALA A 108 -10.53 3.65 2.94
N VAL A 109 -9.61 4.29 2.20
CA VAL A 109 -8.22 4.49 2.69
C VAL A 109 -8.24 5.20 4.04
N ARG A 110 -8.97 6.31 4.14
CA ARG A 110 -9.02 7.10 5.38
C ARG A 110 -9.59 6.30 6.55
N LYS A 111 -10.71 5.60 6.31
CA LYS A 111 -11.36 4.77 7.32
C LYS A 111 -10.42 3.67 7.82
N ALA A 112 -9.85 2.88 6.91
CA ALA A 112 -8.95 1.79 7.26
C ALA A 112 -7.70 2.30 7.99
N TRP A 113 -7.13 3.42 7.55
CA TRP A 113 -5.98 4.03 8.20
C TRP A 113 -6.28 4.43 9.65
N ASP A 114 -7.45 5.04 9.89
CA ASP A 114 -7.85 5.49 11.22
C ASP A 114 -8.13 4.36 12.17
N GLU A 115 -8.93 3.39 11.76
CA GLU A 115 -9.29 2.26 12.60
C GLU A 115 -8.03 1.46 12.96
N ARG A 116 -7.14 1.22 11.99
CA ARG A 116 -5.83 0.59 12.24
C ARG A 116 -4.97 1.40 13.22
N THR A 117 -4.92 2.73 13.10
CA THR A 117 -4.08 3.58 13.95
C THR A 117 -4.66 3.77 15.36
N GLN A 118 -5.99 3.75 15.49
CA GLN A 118 -6.69 3.80 16.77
C GLN A 118 -6.50 2.52 17.58
N LEU A 119 -6.53 1.35 16.93
CA LEU A 119 -6.24 0.05 17.55
C LEU A 119 -4.81 -0.02 18.13
N ASP A 120 -3.87 0.70 17.52
CA ASP A 120 -2.46 0.72 17.92
C ASP A 120 -2.08 1.85 18.90
N GLY A 121 -3.08 2.51 19.50
CA GLY A 121 -2.89 3.54 20.51
C GLY A 121 -2.20 4.81 19.97
N GLY A 122 -2.43 5.16 18.70
CA GLY A 122 -1.90 6.39 18.09
C GLY A 122 -0.48 6.29 17.56
N ARG A 123 0.06 5.08 17.33
CA ARG A 123 1.35 4.92 16.64
C ARG A 123 1.22 5.21 15.15
N SER A 124 1.87 6.28 14.72
CA SER A 124 1.74 6.90 13.38
C SER A 124 1.94 5.99 12.17
N TYR A 125 2.64 4.86 12.32
CA TYR A 125 2.94 3.94 11.21
C TYR A 125 3.09 2.51 11.73
N VAL A 126 2.07 1.69 11.55
CA VAL A 126 2.08 0.24 11.87
C VAL A 126 3.11 -0.47 10.98
N GLY A 127 3.95 -1.31 11.58
CA GLY A 127 4.96 -2.12 10.88
C GLY A 127 6.26 -1.39 10.50
N VAL A 128 6.26 -0.06 10.41
CA VAL A 128 7.47 0.73 10.14
C VAL A 128 8.33 0.82 11.40
N PRO A 129 9.64 0.50 11.36
CA PRO A 129 10.52 0.64 12.52
C PRO A 129 10.50 2.06 13.11
N ARG A 130 10.45 2.15 14.46
CA ARG A 130 10.26 3.43 15.19
C ARG A 130 11.26 4.52 14.82
N ASN A 131 12.47 4.14 14.46
CA ASN A 131 13.54 5.06 14.03
C ASN A 131 13.30 5.70 12.65
N VAL A 132 12.26 5.28 11.94
CA VAL A 132 11.91 5.76 10.59
C VAL A 132 10.50 6.35 10.53
N GLN A 133 9.71 6.22 11.60
CA GLN A 133 8.38 6.82 11.70
C GLN A 133 8.51 8.35 11.74
N ARG A 134 7.82 9.05 10.83
CA ARG A 134 7.66 10.52 10.89
C ARG A 134 6.40 10.88 11.68
N PRO A 135 6.32 12.06 12.32
CA PRO A 135 5.07 12.51 12.93
C PRO A 135 3.96 12.66 11.87
N VAL A 136 2.73 12.23 12.18
CA VAL A 136 1.54 12.56 11.38
C VAL A 136 1.42 14.08 11.31
N GLY A 137 1.28 14.66 10.11
CA GLY A 137 1.23 16.10 9.90
C GLY A 137 2.55 16.76 9.52
N SER A 138 3.66 16.01 9.46
CA SER A 138 4.84 16.46 8.72
C SER A 138 4.59 16.24 7.22
N THR A 139 4.02 17.24 6.54
CA THR A 139 4.08 17.29 5.07
C THR A 139 5.54 17.09 4.67
N PRO A 140 5.87 16.19 3.74
CA PRO A 140 7.15 16.28 3.06
C PRO A 140 7.22 17.69 2.46
N ASP A 141 8.33 18.39 2.65
CA ASP A 141 8.71 19.39 1.65
C ASP A 141 8.89 18.60 0.36
N ILE A 142 7.85 18.59 -0.47
CA ILE A 142 7.99 18.23 -1.87
C ILE A 142 8.67 19.47 -2.48
N PRO A 143 9.92 19.35 -2.95
CA PRO A 143 10.60 20.47 -3.60
C PRO A 143 9.85 20.94 -4.84
#